data_AF-A0A920FCJ9-F1
#
_entry.id   AF-A0A920FCJ9-F1
#
_cell.length_a   1.000
_cell.length_b   1.000
_cell.length_c   1.000
_cell.angle_alpha   90.00
_cell.angle_beta   90.00
_cell.angle_gamma   90.00
#
_symmetry.space_group_name_H-M   'P 1'
#
loop_
_entity.id
_entity.type
_entity.pdbx_description
1 polymer ?
#
loop_
_entity_poly.entity_id
_entity_poly.type
_entity_poly.pdbx_seq_one_letter_code
_entity_poly.pdbx_strand_id
1 'polypeptide(L)'
;MQYEQITKDERVNLPRPSIDTGMGLERIAAILQGSHDNYEIDLMRSLIEASAHVSNTDPDGSAKVSHRVIADHLRASSFLIADGVLPSNEGRGYVVRRIMRRAMRHAHLLGCVEPLMWRLVPALTKQMGEAFPELIRAESLIVETLKLEETRFKETLARGLRKFGKGCY
;
A
#
# COMPACT_ATOMS: atom_id res chain seq x y z
N MET A 1 25.14 -13.30 8.67
CA MET A 1 24.67 -14.69 8.79
C MET A 1 25.79 -15.61 9.23
N GLN A 2 25.68 -16.16 10.44
CA GLN A 2 26.67 -17.07 11.04
C GLN A 2 26.16 -18.51 11.14
N TYR A 3 24.83 -18.70 11.17
CA TYR A 3 24.20 -19.99 11.46
C TYR A 3 23.10 -20.31 10.45
N GLU A 4 22.88 -21.60 10.21
CA GLU A 4 21.67 -22.13 9.59
C GLU A 4 20.77 -22.75 10.67
N GLN A 5 19.49 -22.39 10.68
CA GLN A 5 18.49 -22.96 11.59
C GLN A 5 17.83 -24.16 10.88
N ILE A 6 18.16 -25.38 11.30
CA ILE A 6 17.65 -26.61 10.68
C ILE A 6 16.28 -26.96 11.27
N THR A 7 16.17 -26.92 12.59
CA THR A 7 14.93 -27.15 13.35
C THR A 7 14.77 -26.05 14.39
N LYS A 8 13.71 -26.04 15.21
CA LYS A 8 13.53 -25.01 16.25
C LYS A 8 14.67 -24.98 17.28
N ASP A 9 15.22 -26.16 17.59
CA ASP A 9 16.19 -26.34 18.68
C ASP A 9 17.63 -26.52 18.17
N GLU A 10 17.82 -26.71 16.86
CA GLU A 10 19.12 -26.95 16.26
C GLU A 10 19.56 -25.81 15.32
N ARG A 11 20.76 -25.28 15.59
CA ARG A 11 21.49 -24.36 14.71
C ARG A 11 22.90 -24.90 14.46
N VAL A 12 23.33 -24.86 13.22
CA VAL A 12 24.69 -25.25 12.81
C VAL A 12 25.47 -24.05 12.29
N ASN A 13 26.79 -24.08 12.46
CA ASN A 13 27.66 -23.06 11.89
C ASN A 13 27.63 -23.12 10.37
N LEU A 14 27.50 -21.96 9.72
CA LEU A 14 27.68 -21.88 8.28
C LEU A 14 29.14 -22.14 7.92
N PRO A 15 29.42 -22.90 6.83
CA PRO A 15 30.80 -23.13 6.38
C PRO A 15 31.49 -21.84 5.93
N ARG A 16 30.70 -20.83 5.52
CA ARG A 16 31.16 -19.49 5.16
C ARG A 16 30.20 -18.45 5.76
N PRO A 17 30.58 -17.79 6.86
CA PRO A 17 29.79 -16.69 7.41
C PRO A 17 29.69 -15.53 6.41
N SER A 18 28.54 -14.89 6.37
CA SER A 18 28.24 -13.76 5.49
C SER A 18 27.76 -12.54 6.28
N ILE A 19 27.67 -11.38 5.65
CA ILE A 19 27.07 -10.17 6.22
C ILE A 19 25.82 -9.83 5.40
N ASP A 20 24.76 -9.41 6.09
CA ASP A 20 23.51 -8.93 5.50
C ASP A 20 23.14 -7.62 6.20
N THR A 21 22.97 -6.56 5.43
CA THR A 21 22.66 -5.21 5.95
C THR A 21 21.40 -4.68 5.30
N GLY A 22 20.52 -4.08 6.10
CA GLY A 22 19.33 -3.39 5.60
C GLY A 22 19.20 -2.02 6.25
N MET A 23 18.91 -1.00 5.43
CA MET A 23 18.59 0.35 5.88
C MET A 23 17.29 0.78 5.21
N GLY A 24 16.28 1.13 6.00
CA GLY A 24 14.98 1.57 5.47
C GLY A 24 15.10 2.92 4.78
N LEU A 25 14.88 2.95 3.46
CA LEU A 25 15.07 4.14 2.62
C LEU A 25 14.18 5.31 3.09
N GLU A 26 12.91 5.06 3.36
CA GLU A 26 11.97 6.09 3.81
C GLU A 26 12.35 6.66 5.17
N ARG A 27 12.96 5.84 6.04
CA ARG A 27 13.39 6.27 7.37
C ARG A 27 14.64 7.14 7.31
N ILE A 28 15.64 6.76 6.52
CA ILE A 28 16.82 7.61 6.34
C ILE A 28 16.46 8.89 5.57
N ALA A 29 15.55 8.81 4.60
CA ALA A 29 15.01 9.97 3.90
C ALA A 29 14.33 10.95 4.87
N ALA A 30 13.49 10.47 5.80
CA ALA A 30 12.87 11.33 6.82
C ALA A 30 13.92 12.10 7.62
N ILE A 31 14.97 11.43 8.10
CA ILE A 31 16.06 12.07 8.86
C ILE A 31 16.77 13.11 8.00
N LEU A 32 17.13 12.78 6.76
CA LEU A 32 17.82 13.69 5.84
C LEU A 32 16.96 14.90 5.44
N GLN A 33 15.64 14.74 5.43
CA GLN A 33 14.67 15.81 5.15
C GLN A 33 14.23 16.56 6.42
N GLY A 34 14.80 16.26 7.59
CA GLY A 34 14.53 16.96 8.84
C GLY A 34 13.22 16.56 9.54
N SER A 35 12.69 15.38 9.24
CA SER A 35 11.48 14.82 9.87
C SER A 35 11.76 13.51 10.63
N HIS A 36 10.87 13.18 11.57
CA HIS A 36 10.81 11.89 12.24
C HIS A 36 9.64 11.03 11.76
N ASP A 37 8.90 11.49 10.75
CA ASP A 37 7.73 10.84 10.19
C ASP A 37 7.98 10.43 8.73
N ASN A 38 8.00 9.13 8.46
CA ASN A 38 8.17 8.59 7.11
C ASN A 38 7.09 9.09 6.12
N TYR A 39 5.93 9.54 6.61
CA TYR A 39 4.85 10.07 5.77
C TYR A 39 5.06 11.53 5.36
N GLU A 40 6.04 12.22 5.94
CA GLU A 40 6.38 13.60 5.58
C GLU A 40 7.47 13.69 4.51
N ILE A 41 8.10 12.57 4.14
CA ILE A 41 9.08 12.58 3.05
C ILE A 41 8.40 12.95 1.73
N ASP A 42 9.15 13.60 0.84
CA ASP A 42 8.76 13.95 -0.53
C ASP A 42 7.90 12.89 -1.26
N LEU A 43 8.35 11.62 -1.28
CA LEU A 43 7.63 10.52 -1.93
C LEU A 43 6.26 10.29 -1.31
N MET A 44 6.19 10.12 0.02
CA MET A 44 4.93 9.80 0.70
C MET A 44 3.99 10.99 0.72
N ARG A 45 4.52 12.20 0.90
CA ARG A 45 3.77 13.44 0.87
C ARG A 45 3.09 13.65 -0.48
N SER A 46 3.82 13.43 -1.57
CA SER A 46 3.27 13.52 -2.93
C SER A 46 2.07 12.57 -3.14
N LEU A 47 2.13 11.35 -2.60
CA LEU A 47 1.03 10.38 -2.70
C LEU A 47 -0.16 10.74 -1.79
N ILE A 48 0.11 11.27 -0.59
CA ILE A 48 -0.92 11.76 0.34
C ILE A 48 -1.67 12.94 -0.28
N GLU A 49 -0.95 13.88 -0.90
CA GLU A 49 -1.55 15.02 -1.58
C GLU A 49 -2.35 14.61 -2.81
N ALA A 50 -1.86 13.64 -3.59
CA ALA A 50 -2.63 13.07 -4.70
C ALA A 50 -3.93 12.42 -4.20
N SER A 51 -3.87 11.67 -3.09
CA SER A 51 -5.07 11.10 -2.46
C SER A 51 -6.06 12.19 -2.03
N ALA A 52 -5.58 13.22 -1.34
CA ALA A 52 -6.38 14.34 -0.85
C ALA A 52 -7.02 15.16 -1.99
N HIS A 53 -6.27 15.39 -3.07
CA HIS A 53 -6.77 16.06 -4.28
C HIS A 53 -7.89 15.26 -4.93
N VAL A 54 -7.73 13.95 -5.07
CA VAL A 54 -8.73 13.08 -5.70
C VAL A 54 -10.00 12.93 -4.84
N SER A 55 -9.86 12.93 -3.51
CA SER A 55 -10.99 12.86 -2.57
C SER A 55 -11.60 14.22 -2.22
N ASN A 56 -10.97 15.33 -2.61
CA ASN A 56 -11.35 16.69 -2.22
C ASN A 56 -11.44 16.86 -0.68
N THR A 57 -10.41 16.41 0.02
CA THR A 57 -10.28 16.50 1.49
C THR A 57 -8.94 17.10 1.87
N ASP A 58 -8.82 17.60 3.11
CA ASP A 58 -7.56 18.12 3.63
C ASP A 58 -6.57 16.97 3.94
N PRO A 59 -5.36 16.95 3.35
CA PRO A 59 -4.35 15.91 3.61
C PRO A 59 -3.91 15.83 5.08
N ASP A 60 -3.99 16.94 5.81
CA ASP A 60 -3.51 17.08 7.20
C ASP A 60 -4.66 17.26 8.22
N GLY A 61 -5.90 17.24 7.73
CA GLY A 61 -7.11 17.36 8.52
C GLY A 61 -7.44 16.11 9.35
N SER A 62 -8.69 16.02 9.79
CA SER A 62 -9.18 14.92 10.66
C SER A 62 -9.01 13.53 10.05
N ALA A 63 -8.93 13.43 8.73
CA ALA A 63 -8.79 12.18 7.99
C ALA A 63 -7.36 11.87 7.52
N LYS A 64 -6.33 12.57 8.01
CA LYS A 64 -4.92 12.36 7.63
C LYS A 64 -4.45 10.90 7.65
N VAL A 65 -4.96 10.12 8.62
CA VAL A 65 -4.63 8.68 8.74
C VAL A 65 -5.14 7.90 7.53
N SER A 66 -6.30 8.24 6.98
CA SER A 66 -6.82 7.60 5.77
C SER A 66 -5.92 7.84 4.57
N HIS A 67 -5.40 9.05 4.38
CA HIS A 67 -4.47 9.35 3.31
C HIS A 67 -3.16 8.57 3.43
N ARG A 68 -2.62 8.46 4.65
CA ARG A 68 -1.42 7.64 4.92
C ARG A 68 -1.64 6.16 4.58
N VAL A 69 -2.79 5.60 4.97
CA VAL A 69 -3.14 4.20 4.66
C VAL A 69 -3.32 4.01 3.16
N ILE A 70 -4.00 4.93 2.47
CA ILE A 70 -4.20 4.85 1.02
C ILE A 70 -2.86 4.91 0.28
N ALA A 71 -1.98 5.86 0.62
CA ALA A 71 -0.67 6.01 -0.01
C ALA A 71 0.20 4.76 0.16
N ASP A 72 0.30 4.24 1.39
CA ASP A 72 1.08 3.04 1.68
C ASP A 72 0.53 1.80 0.96
N HIS A 73 -0.79 1.59 1.02
CA HIS A 73 -1.40 0.42 0.44
C HIS A 73 -1.46 0.47 -1.09
N LEU A 74 -1.53 1.68 -1.69
CA LEU A 74 -1.36 1.88 -3.12
C LEU A 74 0.02 1.39 -3.58
N ARG A 75 1.09 1.74 -2.87
CA ARG A 75 2.46 1.26 -3.16
C ARG A 75 2.50 -0.26 -3.08
N ALA A 76 2.10 -0.82 -1.93
CA ALA A 76 2.17 -2.26 -1.69
C ALA A 76 1.36 -3.07 -2.72
N SER A 77 0.12 -2.67 -3.02
CA SER A 77 -0.70 -3.39 -4.00
C SER A 77 -0.15 -3.28 -5.41
N SER A 78 0.38 -2.11 -5.80
CA SER A 78 0.87 -1.88 -7.16
C SER A 78 2.12 -2.70 -7.45
N PHE A 79 3.07 -2.76 -6.52
CA PHE A 79 4.24 -3.63 -6.65
C PHE A 79 3.87 -5.11 -6.71
N LEU A 80 2.97 -5.56 -5.82
CA LEU A 80 2.51 -6.95 -5.84
C LEU A 80 1.84 -7.32 -7.17
N ILE A 81 1.00 -6.43 -7.73
CA ILE A 81 0.37 -6.66 -9.03
C ILE A 81 1.41 -6.62 -10.16
N ALA A 82 2.39 -5.71 -10.12
CA ALA A 82 3.47 -5.65 -11.11
C ALA A 82 4.29 -6.95 -11.16
N ASP A 83 4.46 -7.61 -10.00
CA ASP A 83 5.12 -8.91 -9.87
C ASP A 83 4.20 -10.11 -10.17
N GLY A 84 2.98 -9.86 -10.66
CA GLY A 84 2.03 -10.90 -11.08
C GLY A 84 1.16 -11.49 -9.96
N VAL A 85 1.15 -10.89 -8.76
CA VAL A 85 0.26 -11.32 -7.66
C VAL A 85 -1.11 -10.66 -7.82
N LEU A 86 -2.08 -11.42 -8.31
CA LEU A 86 -3.46 -10.96 -8.49
C LEU A 86 -4.37 -11.26 -7.28
N PRO A 87 -5.42 -10.45 -7.02
CA PRO A 87 -6.34 -10.67 -5.92
C PRO A 87 -7.08 -12.02 -5.98
N SER A 88 -6.95 -12.84 -4.93
CA SER A 88 -7.60 -14.15 -4.83
C SER A 88 -8.15 -14.41 -3.41
N ASN A 89 -8.77 -15.58 -3.19
CA ASN A 89 -9.25 -15.98 -1.86
C ASN A 89 -8.19 -16.67 -1.01
N GLU A 90 -7.00 -16.97 -1.54
CA GLU A 90 -5.99 -17.80 -0.87
C GLU A 90 -4.56 -17.29 -1.10
N GLY A 91 -3.63 -17.71 -0.23
CA GLY A 91 -2.20 -17.42 -0.37
C GLY A 91 -1.87 -15.93 -0.52
N ARG A 92 -0.93 -15.61 -1.42
CA ARG A 92 -0.48 -14.23 -1.69
C ARG A 92 -1.60 -13.36 -2.28
N GLY A 93 -2.46 -13.94 -3.11
CA GLY A 93 -3.59 -13.21 -3.70
C GLY A 93 -4.62 -12.77 -2.66
N TYR A 94 -4.79 -13.52 -1.56
CA TYR A 94 -5.61 -13.08 -0.43
C TYR A 94 -4.98 -11.90 0.32
N VAL A 95 -3.66 -11.90 0.47
CA VAL A 95 -2.93 -10.79 1.11
C VAL A 95 -3.12 -9.50 0.32
N VAL A 96 -2.86 -9.50 -1.00
CA VAL A 96 -3.01 -8.29 -1.82
C VAL A 96 -4.46 -7.80 -1.83
N ARG A 97 -5.44 -8.72 -1.88
CA ARG A 97 -6.86 -8.39 -1.77
C ARG A 97 -7.18 -7.67 -0.45
N ARG A 98 -6.65 -8.12 0.68
CA ARG A 98 -6.89 -7.48 1.99
C ARG A 98 -6.27 -6.08 2.06
N ILE A 99 -5.06 -5.90 1.54
CA ILE A 99 -4.38 -4.60 1.46
C ILE A 99 -5.23 -3.64 0.62
N MET A 100 -5.61 -4.04 -0.60
CA MET A 100 -6.46 -3.25 -1.48
C MET A 100 -7.78 -2.85 -0.80
N ARG A 101 -8.51 -3.81 -0.22
CA ARG A 101 -9.80 -3.54 0.43
C ARG A 101 -9.68 -2.63 1.65
N ARG A 102 -8.56 -2.69 2.37
CA ARG A 102 -8.30 -1.75 3.48
C ARG A 102 -8.14 -0.33 2.96
N ALA A 103 -7.39 -0.12 1.88
CA ALA A 103 -7.27 1.19 1.24
C ALA A 103 -8.63 1.71 0.74
N MET A 104 -9.41 0.86 0.06
CA MET A 104 -10.74 1.18 -0.45
C MET A 104 -11.73 1.52 0.68
N ARG A 105 -11.63 0.84 1.84
CA ARG A 105 -12.41 1.22 3.02
C ARG A 105 -12.04 2.62 3.51
N HIS A 106 -10.76 2.98 3.52
CA HIS A 106 -10.33 4.33 3.90
C HIS A 106 -10.78 5.39 2.87
N ALA A 107 -10.79 5.07 1.58
CA ALA A 107 -11.39 5.93 0.56
C ALA A 107 -12.90 6.15 0.81
N HIS A 108 -13.62 5.09 1.20
CA HIS A 108 -15.03 5.23 1.61
C HIS A 108 -15.21 6.10 2.86
N LEU A 109 -14.32 5.98 3.86
CA LEU A 109 -14.35 6.82 5.06
C LEU A 109 -14.06 8.30 4.76
N LEU A 110 -13.34 8.60 3.67
CA LEU A 110 -13.16 9.95 3.15
C LEU A 110 -14.41 10.49 2.42
N GLY A 111 -15.48 9.69 2.30
CA GLY A 111 -16.71 10.06 1.60
C GLY A 111 -16.66 9.83 0.09
N CYS A 112 -15.63 9.17 -0.43
CA CYS A 112 -15.53 8.90 -1.86
C CYS A 112 -16.60 7.89 -2.30
N VAL A 113 -17.44 8.32 -3.25
CA VAL A 113 -18.47 7.47 -3.85
C VAL A 113 -17.89 6.69 -5.02
N GLU A 114 -17.09 7.34 -5.87
CA GLU A 114 -16.50 6.73 -7.05
C GLU A 114 -15.15 6.04 -6.75
N PRO A 115 -14.78 4.97 -7.48
CA PRO A 115 -13.51 4.30 -7.31
C PRO A 115 -12.32 5.26 -7.39
N LEU A 116 -11.48 5.27 -6.35
CA LEU A 116 -10.41 6.24 -6.14
C LEU A 116 -9.02 5.64 -6.40
N MET A 117 -8.79 4.37 -6.04
CA MET A 117 -7.43 3.80 -5.97
C MET A 117 -6.71 3.81 -7.32
N TRP A 118 -7.39 3.42 -8.39
CA TRP A 118 -6.82 3.38 -9.74
C TRP A 118 -6.41 4.76 -10.25
N ARG A 119 -7.05 5.84 -9.77
CA ARG A 119 -6.74 7.23 -10.17
C ARG A 119 -5.42 7.72 -9.58
N LEU A 120 -4.88 7.02 -8.58
CA LEU A 120 -3.61 7.36 -7.93
C LEU A 120 -2.41 6.67 -8.57
N VAL A 121 -2.62 5.69 -9.45
CA VAL A 121 -1.53 4.95 -10.11
C VAL A 121 -0.58 5.89 -10.89
N PRO A 122 -1.07 6.89 -11.66
CA PRO A 122 -0.17 7.82 -12.35
C PRO A 122 0.74 8.61 -11.39
N ALA A 123 0.22 8.97 -10.21
CA ALA A 123 1.02 9.65 -9.19
C ALA A 123 2.10 8.73 -8.62
N LEU A 124 1.78 7.45 -8.41
CA LEU A 124 2.76 6.43 -8.02
C LEU A 124 3.83 6.23 -9.09
N THR A 125 3.43 6.04 -10.34
CA THR A 125 4.37 5.87 -11.47
C THR A 125 5.29 7.07 -11.60
N LYS A 126 4.78 8.29 -11.42
CA LYS A 126 5.61 9.51 -11.44
C LYS A 126 6.68 9.51 -10.34
N GLN A 127 6.35 9.04 -9.13
CA GLN A 127 7.27 9.04 -8.00
C GLN A 127 8.30 7.90 -8.04
N MET A 128 7.91 6.74 -8.58
CA MET A 128 8.70 5.51 -8.43
C MET A 128 9.10 4.85 -9.75
N GLY A 129 8.48 5.22 -10.87
CA GLY A 129 8.62 4.52 -12.15
C GLY A 129 10.02 4.58 -12.77
N GLU A 130 10.81 5.62 -12.45
CA GLU A 130 12.21 5.70 -12.90
C GLU A 130 13.07 4.60 -12.27
N ALA A 131 12.97 4.44 -10.95
CA ALA A 131 13.71 3.42 -10.21
C ALA A 131 13.11 2.01 -10.39
N PHE A 132 11.81 1.92 -10.67
CA PHE A 132 11.06 0.67 -10.79
C PHE A 132 10.27 0.63 -12.11
N PRO A 133 10.93 0.40 -13.27
CA PRO A 133 10.29 0.41 -14.58
C PRO A 133 9.18 -0.65 -14.76
N GLU A 134 9.17 -1.70 -13.94
CA GLU A 134 8.09 -2.68 -13.84
C GLU A 134 6.73 -2.04 -13.53
N LEU A 135 6.68 -0.96 -12.74
CA LEU A 135 5.44 -0.24 -12.47
C LEU A 135 4.88 0.40 -13.74
N ILE A 136 5.75 0.97 -14.58
CA ILE A 136 5.34 1.55 -15.87
C ILE A 136 4.84 0.44 -16.79
N ARG A 137 5.59 -0.67 -16.91
CA ARG A 137 5.20 -1.80 -17.77
C ARG A 137 3.86 -2.42 -17.36
N ALA A 138 3.59 -2.49 -16.05
CA ALA A 138 2.38 -3.08 -15.50
C ALA A 138 1.24 -2.08 -15.25
N GLU A 139 1.41 -0.80 -15.60
CA GLU A 139 0.47 0.27 -15.22
C GLU A 139 -0.99 -0.05 -15.60
N SER A 140 -1.22 -0.49 -16.83
CA SER A 140 -2.56 -0.87 -17.30
C SER A 140 -3.16 -2.00 -16.46
N LEU A 141 -2.37 -3.03 -16.13
CA LEU A 141 -2.82 -4.15 -15.30
C LEU A 141 -3.14 -3.69 -13.88
N ILE A 142 -2.32 -2.83 -13.29
CA ILE A 142 -2.53 -2.26 -11.96
C ILE A 142 -3.82 -1.45 -11.94
N VAL A 143 -4.01 -0.56 -12.90
CA VAL A 143 -5.21 0.28 -13.04
C VAL A 143 -6.47 -0.56 -13.15
N GLU A 144 -6.49 -1.54 -14.07
CA GLU A 144 -7.64 -2.40 -14.29
C GLU A 144 -7.96 -3.26 -13.06
N THR A 145 -6.94 -3.82 -12.42
CA THR A 145 -7.10 -4.68 -11.24
C THR A 145 -7.66 -3.89 -10.05
N LEU A 146 -7.10 -2.70 -9.76
CA LEU A 146 -7.60 -1.81 -8.71
C LEU A 146 -9.04 -1.40 -8.98
N LYS A 147 -9.34 -0.97 -10.21
CA LYS A 147 -10.68 -0.51 -10.59
C LYS A 147 -11.73 -1.63 -10.46
N LEU A 148 -11.40 -2.84 -10.93
CA LEU A 148 -12.31 -4.00 -10.87
C LEU A 148 -12.58 -4.42 -9.42
N GLU A 149 -11.53 -4.55 -8.60
CA GLU A 149 -11.69 -4.98 -7.21
C GLU A 149 -12.41 -3.91 -6.37
N GLU A 150 -12.14 -2.62 -6.58
CA GLU A 150 -12.82 -1.52 -5.90
C GLU A 150 -14.31 -1.48 -6.22
N THR A 151 -14.65 -1.64 -7.50
CA THR A 151 -16.05 -1.69 -7.96
C THR A 151 -16.80 -2.86 -7.31
N ARG A 152 -16.21 -4.06 -7.31
CA ARG A 152 -16.79 -5.25 -6.66
C ARG A 152 -16.92 -5.08 -5.15
N PHE A 153 -15.90 -4.49 -4.51
CA PHE A 153 -15.89 -4.35 -3.07
C PHE A 153 -16.91 -3.32 -2.58
N LYS A 154 -17.13 -2.22 -3.30
CA LYS A 154 -18.12 -1.17 -2.97
C LYS A 154 -19.50 -1.74 -2.64
N GLU A 155 -20.01 -2.67 -3.46
CA GLU A 155 -21.30 -3.33 -3.25
C GLU A 155 -21.35 -4.12 -1.93
N THR A 156 -20.26 -4.81 -1.61
CA THR A 156 -20.16 -5.61 -0.38
C THR A 156 -19.93 -4.76 0.86
N LEU A 157 -19.14 -3.69 0.75
CA LEU A 157 -18.80 -2.80 1.85
C LEU A 157 -20.04 -2.08 2.37
N ALA A 158 -20.88 -1.53 1.48
CA ALA A 158 -22.11 -0.86 1.88
C ALA A 158 -23.06 -1.79 2.66
N ARG A 159 -23.15 -3.06 2.26
CA ARG A 159 -23.93 -4.08 3.01
C ARG A 159 -23.28 -4.42 4.35
N GLY A 160 -21.96 -4.56 4.40
CA GLY A 160 -21.21 -4.86 5.62
C GLY A 160 -21.33 -3.77 6.66
N LEU A 161 -21.15 -2.51 6.27
CA LEU A 161 -21.27 -1.35 7.17
C LEU A 161 -22.70 -1.21 7.72
N ARG A 162 -23.74 -1.49 6.93
CA ARG A 162 -25.12 -1.51 7.46
C ARG A 162 -25.34 -2.59 8.53
N LYS A 163 -24.70 -3.76 8.38
CA LYS A 163 -24.86 -4.88 9.32
C LYS A 163 -24.03 -4.72 10.60
N PHE A 164 -22.81 -4.19 10.49
CA PHE A 164 -21.85 -4.15 11.60
C PHE A 164 -21.54 -2.73 12.11
N GLY A 165 -21.99 -1.68 11.42
CA GLY A 165 -21.73 -0.27 11.77
C GLY A 165 -22.51 0.25 12.98
N LYS A 166 -23.32 -0.58 13.64
CA LYS A 166 -23.96 -0.25 14.93
C LYS A 166 -23.13 -0.66 16.17
N GLY A 167 -21.91 -1.18 15.99
CA GLY A 167 -21.18 -1.88 17.06
C GLY A 167 -19.85 -1.29 17.52
N CYS A 168 -19.38 -0.15 17.02
CA CYS A 168 -18.14 0.49 17.50
C CYS A 168 -18.20 2.01 17.33
N TYR A 169 -18.79 2.69 18.31
CA TYR A 169 -18.39 4.03 18.76
C TYR A 169 -18.34 3.98 20.29
#